data_AF-A0A831K8B9-F1
#
_entry.id   AF-A0A831K8B9-F1
#
_cell.length_a   1.000
_cell.length_b   1.000
_cell.length_c   1.000
_cell.angle_alpha   90.00
_cell.angle_beta   90.00
_cell.angle_gamma   90.00
#
_symmetry.space_group_name_H-M   'P 1'
#
loop_
_entity.id
_entity.type
_entity.pdbx_description
1 polymer ?
#
loop_
_entity_poly.entity_id
_entity_poly.type
_entity_poly.pdbx_seq_one_letter_code
_entity_poly.pdbx_strand_id
1 'polypeptide(L)'
;MVILAEASKKSGTTKVVDDKWIGSLLGIVKEELESKGIHVLSREFKLFMKYLLENERRKRLLQRVVDYISKSKADYHKDIIPLLLDYVGLTGKWMVFVPTNLYPRIFRYMLDALEKAKLAYSAKITSRKEEYGSRGELPIIIYVPISFATHYIVEVAEVMKSVLDEFYVIKKIFFKPDLFTEKGVYSGKANHKSYIYVY
;
A
#
# COMPACT_ATOMS: atom_id res chain seq x y z
N MET A 1 3.03 -6.32 11.14
CA MET A 1 2.60 -7.59 11.79
C MET A 1 2.05 -7.34 13.19
N VAL A 2 2.71 -6.49 13.98
CA VAL A 2 2.19 -5.98 15.26
C VAL A 2 0.74 -5.47 15.14
N ILE A 3 0.44 -4.69 14.10
CA ILE A 3 -0.92 -4.14 13.89
C ILE A 3 -2.03 -5.18 13.76
N LEU A 4 -1.74 -6.40 13.26
CA LEU A 4 -2.76 -7.45 13.11
C LEU A 4 -3.09 -8.07 14.47
N ALA A 5 -2.06 -8.29 15.30
CA ALA A 5 -2.23 -8.75 16.68
C ALA A 5 -2.98 -7.72 17.51
N GLU A 6 -2.60 -6.45 17.35
CA GLU A 6 -3.22 -5.34 18.06
C GLU A 6 -4.68 -5.13 17.63
N ALA A 7 -4.99 -5.28 16.34
CA ALA A 7 -6.37 -5.27 15.86
C ALA A 7 -7.21 -6.36 16.52
N SER A 8 -6.67 -7.58 16.66
CA SER A 8 -7.35 -8.67 17.37
C SER A 8 -7.55 -8.36 18.86
N LYS A 9 -6.51 -7.83 19.53
CA LYS A 9 -6.59 -7.44 20.94
C LYS A 9 -7.64 -6.34 21.18
N LYS A 10 -7.64 -5.30 20.34
CA LYS A 10 -8.54 -4.14 20.45
C LYS A 10 -9.99 -4.49 20.11
N SER A 11 -10.20 -5.40 19.17
CA SER A 11 -11.54 -5.85 18.77
C SER A 11 -12.13 -6.94 19.69
N GLY A 12 -11.30 -7.64 20.46
CA GLY A 12 -11.71 -8.78 21.28
C GLY A 12 -12.03 -10.04 20.48
N THR A 13 -11.62 -10.11 19.22
CA THR A 13 -11.86 -11.25 18.32
C THR A 13 -10.66 -11.46 17.41
N THR A 14 -10.42 -12.69 16.97
CA THR A 14 -9.42 -12.98 15.93
C THR A 14 -10.04 -13.20 14.56
N LYS A 15 -11.38 -13.15 14.44
CA LYS A 15 -12.10 -13.41 13.19
C LYS A 15 -11.96 -12.21 12.26
N VAL A 16 -11.24 -12.38 11.14
CA VAL A 16 -10.91 -11.28 10.22
C VAL A 16 -12.10 -10.74 9.42
N VAL A 17 -13.20 -11.51 9.39
CA VAL A 17 -14.48 -11.10 8.78
C VAL A 17 -15.37 -10.26 9.70
N ASP A 18 -15.01 -10.15 10.97
CA ASP A 18 -15.79 -9.38 11.93
C ASP A 18 -15.58 -7.88 11.67
N ASP A 19 -16.67 -7.13 11.54
CA ASP A 19 -16.62 -5.67 11.36
C ASP A 19 -15.88 -4.95 12.49
N LYS A 20 -15.92 -5.50 13.72
CA LYS A 20 -15.14 -4.97 14.86
C LYS A 20 -13.64 -5.14 14.64
N TRP A 21 -13.23 -6.27 14.06
CA TRP A 21 -11.83 -6.52 13.73
C TRP A 21 -11.35 -5.60 12.62
N ILE A 22 -12.13 -5.47 11.53
CA ILE A 22 -11.83 -4.55 10.43
C ILE A 22 -11.78 -3.09 10.92
N GLY A 23 -12.72 -2.70 11.77
CA GLY A 23 -12.77 -1.37 12.38
C GLY A 23 -11.56 -1.09 13.27
N SER A 24 -11.11 -2.07 14.05
CA SER A 24 -9.91 -1.94 14.89
C SER A 24 -8.64 -1.84 14.06
N LEU A 25 -8.49 -2.67 13.02
CA LEU A 25 -7.37 -2.58 12.08
C LEU A 25 -7.32 -1.21 11.40
N LEU A 26 -8.46 -0.71 10.90
CA LEU A 26 -8.54 0.62 10.32
C LEU A 26 -8.11 1.70 11.34
N GLY A 27 -8.58 1.61 12.58
CA GLY A 27 -8.21 2.56 13.64
C GLY A 27 -6.70 2.64 13.86
N ILE A 28 -6.03 1.48 13.95
CA ILE A 28 -4.57 1.40 14.14
C ILE A 28 -3.83 1.95 12.92
N VAL A 29 -4.24 1.54 11.70
CA VAL A 29 -3.65 2.04 10.45
C VAL A 29 -3.79 3.57 10.34
N LYS A 30 -4.94 4.12 10.72
CA LYS A 30 -5.15 5.57 10.75
C LYS A 30 -4.19 6.25 11.71
N GLU A 31 -4.12 5.77 12.94
CA GLU A 31 -3.25 6.34 13.98
C GLU A 31 -1.79 6.36 13.54
N GLU A 32 -1.28 5.24 13.03
CA GLU A 32 0.11 5.13 12.58
C GLU A 32 0.40 5.98 11.33
N LEU A 33 -0.48 5.98 10.32
CA LEU A 33 -0.23 6.68 9.06
C LEU A 33 -0.52 8.19 9.13
N GLU A 34 -1.59 8.61 9.80
CA GLU A 34 -1.97 10.03 9.87
C GLU A 34 -0.97 10.81 10.73
N SER A 35 -0.35 10.19 11.75
CA SER A 35 0.75 10.79 12.51
C SER A 35 2.01 11.08 11.67
N LYS A 36 2.12 10.43 10.49
CA LYS A 36 3.20 10.61 9.51
C LYS A 36 2.78 11.49 8.32
N GLY A 37 1.59 12.10 8.38
CA GLY A 37 1.05 12.94 7.32
C GLY A 37 0.41 12.17 6.15
N ILE A 38 0.25 10.85 6.27
CA ILE A 38 -0.42 10.02 5.26
C ILE A 38 -1.91 9.92 5.60
N HIS A 39 -2.76 10.52 4.78
CA HIS A 39 -4.20 10.51 4.99
C HIS A 39 -4.82 9.17 4.57
N VAL A 40 -5.67 8.60 5.44
CA VAL A 40 -6.31 7.30 5.22
C VAL A 40 -7.79 7.45 4.85
N LEU A 41 -8.15 6.96 3.66
CA LEU A 41 -9.51 6.98 3.17
C LEU A 41 -10.29 5.80 3.75
N SER A 42 -11.02 6.05 4.85
CA SER A 42 -11.70 5.00 5.63
C SER A 42 -12.71 4.19 4.81
N ARG A 43 -13.46 4.83 3.90
CA ARG A 43 -14.45 4.16 3.04
C ARG A 43 -13.75 3.21 2.07
N GLU A 44 -12.72 3.68 1.38
CA GLU A 44 -11.94 2.89 0.43
C GLU A 44 -11.13 1.78 1.11
N PHE A 45 -10.59 2.02 2.31
CA PHE A 45 -9.93 0.98 3.10
C PHE A 45 -10.89 -0.15 3.46
N LYS A 46 -12.10 0.17 3.95
CA LYS A 46 -13.13 -0.85 4.24
C LYS A 46 -13.54 -1.61 2.98
N LEU A 47 -13.64 -0.92 1.84
CA LEU A 47 -13.92 -1.56 0.56
C LEU A 47 -12.80 -2.51 0.13
N PHE A 48 -11.54 -2.11 0.32
CA PHE A 48 -10.39 -2.98 0.09
C PHE A 48 -10.47 -4.24 0.95
N MET A 49 -10.75 -4.10 2.25
CA MET A 49 -10.93 -5.25 3.16
C MET A 49 -12.10 -6.14 2.72
N LYS A 50 -13.22 -5.56 2.30
CA LYS A 50 -14.35 -6.32 1.74
C LYS A 50 -13.91 -7.16 0.54
N TYR A 51 -13.28 -6.55 -0.46
CA TYR A 51 -12.80 -7.29 -1.65
C TYR A 51 -11.76 -8.35 -1.31
N LEU A 52 -10.93 -8.09 -0.30
CA LEU A 52 -9.91 -9.02 0.16
C LEU A 52 -10.56 -10.29 0.73
N LEU A 53 -11.64 -10.11 1.50
CA LEU A 53 -12.34 -11.18 2.21
C LEU A 53 -13.42 -11.88 1.37
N GLU A 54 -13.87 -11.29 0.26
CA GLU A 54 -14.77 -11.93 -0.72
C GLU A 54 -14.19 -13.20 -1.34
N ASN A 55 -12.86 -13.29 -1.46
CA ASN A 55 -12.21 -14.48 -1.99
C ASN A 55 -11.85 -15.43 -0.84
N GLU A 56 -12.41 -16.65 -0.88
CA GLU A 56 -12.23 -17.64 0.19
C GLU A 56 -10.78 -18.04 0.46
N ARG A 57 -9.95 -18.16 -0.59
CA ARG A 57 -8.53 -18.48 -0.43
C ARG A 57 -7.82 -17.36 0.32
N ARG A 58 -8.06 -16.12 -0.10
CA ARG A 58 -7.53 -14.89 0.47
C ARG A 58 -7.93 -14.71 1.94
N LYS A 59 -9.24 -14.84 2.23
CA LYS A 59 -9.79 -14.84 3.59
C LYS A 59 -9.13 -15.88 4.50
N ARG A 60 -9.06 -17.14 4.06
CA ARG A 60 -8.46 -18.22 4.87
C ARG A 60 -6.98 -17.98 5.17
N LEU A 61 -6.23 -17.45 4.21
CA LEU A 61 -4.82 -17.12 4.40
C LEU A 61 -4.65 -15.99 5.42
N LEU A 62 -5.40 -14.89 5.29
CA LEU A 62 -5.35 -13.81 6.28
C LEU A 62 -5.76 -14.30 7.67
N GLN A 63 -6.80 -15.13 7.76
CA GLN A 63 -7.22 -15.74 9.04
C GLN A 63 -6.10 -16.59 9.65
N ARG A 64 -5.43 -17.44 8.87
CA ARG A 64 -4.29 -18.24 9.34
C ARG A 64 -3.16 -17.38 9.88
N VAL A 65 -2.85 -16.28 9.21
CA VAL A 65 -1.83 -15.33 9.65
C VAL A 65 -2.23 -14.72 11.00
N VAL A 66 -3.48 -14.26 11.14
CA VAL A 66 -3.98 -13.69 12.40
C VAL A 66 -3.99 -14.73 13.52
N ASP A 67 -4.43 -15.95 13.26
CA ASP A 67 -4.45 -17.05 14.24
C ASP A 67 -3.03 -17.42 14.70
N TYR A 68 -2.07 -17.47 13.75
CA TYR A 68 -0.68 -17.75 14.04
C TYR A 68 -0.06 -16.69 14.95
N ILE A 69 -0.23 -15.41 14.59
CA ILE A 69 0.28 -14.29 15.40
C ILE A 69 -0.38 -14.26 16.79
N SER A 70 -1.68 -14.55 16.86
CA SER A 70 -2.42 -14.51 18.13
C SER A 70 -2.03 -15.65 19.08
N LYS A 71 -1.54 -16.78 18.55
CA LYS A 71 -1.10 -17.95 19.33
C LYS A 71 0.38 -17.91 19.70
N SER A 72 1.22 -17.21 18.93
CA SER A 72 2.66 -17.13 19.17
C SER A 72 2.97 -16.01 20.17
N LYS A 73 3.41 -16.38 21.38
CA LYS A 73 4.02 -15.45 22.34
C LYS A 73 5.43 -15.10 21.85
N ALA A 74 5.52 -14.04 21.04
CA ALA A 74 6.75 -13.38 20.60
C ALA A 74 7.75 -14.24 19.79
N ASP A 75 8.36 -13.60 18.80
CA ASP A 75 9.67 -13.96 18.23
C ASP A 75 9.82 -14.92 17.03
N TYR A 76 8.80 -15.04 16.16
CA TYR A 76 8.98 -15.63 14.82
C TYR A 76 8.47 -14.73 13.69
N HIS A 77 9.11 -13.56 13.52
CA HIS A 77 8.83 -12.64 12.41
C HIS A 77 9.33 -13.14 11.04
N LYS A 78 10.28 -14.08 11.00
CA LYS A 78 10.95 -14.51 9.76
C LYS A 78 10.10 -15.43 8.87
N ASP A 79 9.23 -16.26 9.44
CA ASP A 79 8.49 -17.27 8.66
C ASP A 79 7.15 -16.78 8.09
N ILE A 80 6.62 -15.66 8.60
CA ILE A 80 5.31 -15.14 8.18
C ILE A 80 5.41 -14.21 6.96
N ILE A 81 6.55 -13.55 6.77
CA ILE A 81 6.76 -12.65 5.63
C ILE A 81 6.68 -13.43 4.30
N PRO A 82 7.34 -14.59 4.12
CA PRO A 82 7.17 -15.42 2.93
C PRO A 82 5.70 -15.84 2.70
N LEU A 83 4.97 -16.22 3.75
CA LEU A 83 3.55 -16.58 3.67
C LEU A 83 2.65 -15.42 3.20
N LEU A 84 3.05 -14.18 3.45
CA LEU A 84 2.35 -12.97 3.02
C LEU A 84 2.85 -12.43 1.67
N LEU A 85 4.11 -12.67 1.30
CA LEU A 85 4.68 -12.24 0.03
C LEU A 85 4.10 -13.02 -1.16
N ASP A 86 3.72 -14.29 -0.97
CA ASP A 86 3.00 -15.09 -1.97
C ASP A 86 1.53 -14.63 -2.18
N TYR A 87 1.11 -13.57 -1.48
CA TYR A 87 -0.26 -13.09 -1.49
C TYR A 87 -0.44 -11.94 -2.48
N VAL A 88 -0.84 -12.29 -3.71
CA VAL A 88 -1.14 -11.36 -4.82
C VAL A 88 -2.22 -10.31 -4.48
N GLY A 89 -3.05 -10.51 -3.46
CA GLY A 89 -4.11 -9.57 -3.08
C GLY A 89 -3.75 -8.52 -2.01
N LEU A 90 -2.53 -8.57 -1.45
CA LEU A 90 -2.07 -7.66 -0.40
C LEU A 90 -1.09 -6.64 -0.95
N THR A 91 -0.49 -6.88 -2.12
CA THR A 91 0.38 -5.90 -2.75
C THR A 91 -0.38 -4.62 -3.09
N GLY A 92 0.33 -3.52 -3.06
CA GLY A 92 -0.17 -2.24 -3.52
C GLY A 92 0.96 -1.42 -4.11
N LYS A 93 0.63 -0.21 -4.52
CA LYS A 93 1.59 0.67 -5.17
C LYS A 93 1.34 2.12 -4.83
N TRP A 94 2.42 2.81 -4.51
CA TRP A 94 2.47 4.26 -4.54
C TRP A 94 2.56 4.74 -5.99
N MET A 95 1.82 5.80 -6.30
CA MET A 95 1.78 6.40 -7.62
C MET A 95 1.90 7.91 -7.48
N VAL A 96 2.79 8.50 -8.28
CA VAL A 96 2.91 9.96 -8.42
C VAL A 96 2.98 10.32 -9.90
N PHE A 97 2.33 11.42 -10.28
CA PHE A 97 2.39 11.96 -11.63
C PHE A 97 3.41 13.10 -11.64
N VAL A 98 4.46 12.96 -12.45
CA VAL A 98 5.57 13.91 -12.50
C VAL A 98 5.72 14.50 -13.90
N PRO A 99 6.32 15.70 -14.03
CA PRO A 99 6.54 16.32 -15.33
C PRO A 99 7.31 15.42 -16.29
N THR A 100 6.82 15.30 -17.53
CA THR A 100 7.36 14.40 -18.55
C THR A 100 8.84 14.66 -18.86
N ASN A 101 9.27 15.93 -18.83
CA ASN A 101 10.67 16.33 -19.05
C ASN A 101 11.63 15.87 -17.94
N LEU A 102 11.13 15.60 -16.73
CA LEU A 102 11.92 15.12 -15.59
C LEU A 102 11.72 13.62 -15.33
N TYR A 103 10.78 12.98 -16.01
CA TYR A 103 10.24 11.67 -15.67
C TYR A 103 11.30 10.56 -15.56
N PRO A 104 12.18 10.31 -16.56
CA PRO A 104 13.22 9.28 -16.43
C PRO A 104 14.23 9.58 -15.33
N ARG A 105 14.54 10.87 -15.11
CA ARG A 105 15.55 11.29 -14.12
C ARG A 105 15.03 11.13 -12.69
N ILE A 106 13.80 11.59 -12.41
CA ILE A 106 13.13 11.38 -11.12
C ILE A 106 13.00 9.87 -10.86
N PHE A 107 12.60 9.09 -11.86
CA PHE A 107 12.49 7.64 -11.70
C PHE A 107 13.82 6.99 -11.31
N ARG A 108 14.93 7.36 -11.97
CA ARG A 108 16.24 6.81 -11.63
C ARG A 108 16.65 7.17 -10.19
N TYR A 109 16.49 8.42 -9.79
CA TYR A 109 16.83 8.87 -8.43
C TYR A 109 15.97 8.18 -7.37
N MET A 110 14.67 7.96 -7.66
CA MET A 110 13.80 7.16 -6.79
C MET A 110 14.30 5.73 -6.64
N LEU A 111 14.71 5.07 -7.73
CA LEU A 111 15.28 3.72 -7.66
C LEU A 111 16.55 3.69 -6.81
N ASP A 112 17.49 4.60 -7.06
CA ASP A 112 18.74 4.69 -6.31
C ASP A 112 18.49 4.89 -4.81
N ALA A 113 17.56 5.78 -4.45
CA ALA A 113 17.20 6.05 -3.06
C ALA A 113 16.51 4.85 -2.39
N LEU A 114 15.60 4.17 -3.11
CA LEU A 114 14.92 2.97 -2.61
C LEU A 114 15.89 1.79 -2.44
N GLU A 115 16.84 1.61 -3.36
CA GLU A 115 17.89 0.59 -3.26
C GLU A 115 18.78 0.85 -2.05
N LYS A 116 19.24 2.10 -1.86
CA LYS A 116 20.04 2.51 -0.70
C LYS A 116 19.30 2.29 0.63
N ALA A 117 17.99 2.55 0.65
CA ALA A 117 17.14 2.32 1.81
C ALA A 117 16.74 0.83 2.02
N LYS A 118 17.13 -0.07 1.10
CA LYS A 118 16.72 -1.49 1.08
C LYS A 118 15.20 -1.69 1.00
N LEU A 119 14.53 -0.79 0.27
CA LEU A 119 13.08 -0.76 0.04
C LEU A 119 12.70 -1.04 -1.43
N ALA A 120 13.69 -1.25 -2.31
CA ALA A 120 13.47 -1.51 -3.73
C ALA A 120 12.86 -2.91 -3.97
N TYR A 121 11.53 -3.01 -3.87
CA TYR A 121 10.79 -4.24 -4.16
C TYR A 121 10.52 -4.41 -5.67
N SER A 122 9.77 -3.48 -6.25
CA SER A 122 9.47 -3.43 -7.68
C SER A 122 8.98 -2.05 -8.05
N ALA A 123 9.25 -1.62 -9.28
CA ALA A 123 8.88 -0.30 -9.75
C ALA A 123 8.69 -0.32 -11.28
N LYS A 124 7.88 0.60 -11.79
CA LYS A 124 7.68 0.73 -13.24
C LYS A 124 7.34 2.15 -13.66
N ILE A 125 7.70 2.43 -14.91
CA ILE A 125 7.33 3.61 -15.68
C ILE A 125 6.76 3.18 -17.04
N THR A 126 6.07 4.08 -17.73
CA THR A 126 5.69 3.87 -19.13
C THR A 126 6.89 4.17 -20.05
N SER A 127 7.07 3.35 -21.07
CA SER A 127 8.07 3.55 -22.13
C SER A 127 7.44 3.87 -23.49
N ARG A 128 6.12 4.13 -23.53
CA ARG A 128 5.38 4.40 -24.77
C ARG A 128 5.70 5.79 -25.29
N LYS A 129 6.33 5.87 -26.47
CA LYS A 129 6.80 7.12 -27.10
C LYS A 129 5.68 8.16 -27.23
N GLU A 130 4.47 7.70 -27.54
CA GLU A 130 3.30 8.55 -27.74
C GLU A 130 2.95 9.31 -26.46
N GLU A 131 3.15 8.71 -25.28
CA GLU A 131 2.86 9.34 -24.00
C GLU A 131 3.83 10.48 -23.67
N TYR A 132 5.10 10.37 -24.07
CA TYR A 132 6.12 11.41 -23.83
C TYR A 132 5.87 12.68 -24.68
N GLY A 133 5.25 12.54 -25.86
CA GLY A 133 4.92 13.69 -26.71
C GLY A 133 3.55 14.32 -26.42
N SER A 134 2.62 13.56 -25.82
CA SER A 134 1.21 13.99 -25.68
C SER A 134 0.80 14.32 -24.25
N ARG A 135 1.52 13.85 -23.23
CA ARG A 135 1.15 14.05 -21.82
C ARG A 135 2.12 15.01 -21.16
N GLY A 136 1.59 15.99 -20.43
CA GLY A 136 2.40 16.88 -19.60
C GLY A 136 2.99 16.19 -18.36
N GLU A 137 2.36 15.11 -17.89
CA GLU A 137 2.79 14.34 -16.73
C GLU A 137 2.62 12.84 -16.95
N LEU A 138 3.55 12.05 -16.39
CA LEU A 138 3.59 10.60 -16.49
C LEU A 138 3.67 9.94 -15.08
N PRO A 139 3.05 8.77 -14.90
CA PRO A 139 2.99 8.12 -13.59
C PRO A 139 4.28 7.34 -13.28
N ILE A 140 4.93 7.63 -12.15
CA ILE A 140 5.89 6.72 -11.52
C ILE A 140 5.12 5.81 -10.58
N ILE A 141 5.39 4.50 -10.65
CA ILE A 141 4.72 3.48 -9.84
C ILE A 141 5.76 2.70 -9.06
N ILE A 142 5.67 2.74 -7.72
CA ILE A 142 6.54 1.98 -6.80
C ILE A 142 5.67 1.00 -6.02
N TYR A 143 6.02 -0.28 -6.04
CA TYR A 143 5.26 -1.33 -5.37
C TYR A 143 5.67 -1.52 -3.91
N VAL A 144 4.67 -1.82 -3.08
CA VAL A 144 4.83 -2.19 -1.67
C VAL A 144 4.22 -3.58 -1.47
N PRO A 145 4.91 -4.51 -0.80
CA PRO A 145 4.48 -5.90 -0.69
C PRO A 145 3.15 -6.10 0.04
N ILE A 146 2.83 -5.25 1.04
CA ILE A 146 1.63 -5.41 1.87
C ILE A 146 0.96 -4.05 2.12
N SER A 147 -0.30 -3.93 1.69
CA SER A 147 -1.10 -2.69 1.63
C SER A 147 -1.46 -2.10 2.98
N PHE A 148 -1.28 -2.83 4.08
CA PHE A 148 -1.46 -2.33 5.44
C PHE A 148 -0.20 -2.52 6.29
N ALA A 149 0.95 -2.88 5.72
CA ALA A 149 2.21 -2.87 6.48
C ALA A 149 2.71 -1.43 6.59
N THR A 150 2.19 -0.72 7.59
CA THR A 150 2.36 0.72 7.82
C THR A 150 3.81 1.21 7.74
N HIS A 151 4.78 0.49 8.31
CA HIS A 151 6.20 0.82 8.17
C HIS A 151 6.66 0.92 6.70
N TYR A 152 6.40 -0.10 5.86
CA TYR A 152 6.72 -0.04 4.43
C TYR A 152 5.93 1.05 3.70
N ILE A 153 4.67 1.27 4.08
CA ILE A 153 3.83 2.30 3.49
C ILE A 153 4.44 3.68 3.72
N VAL A 154 4.88 3.97 4.95
CA VAL A 154 5.51 5.23 5.35
C VAL A 154 6.88 5.39 4.72
N GLU A 155 7.78 4.42 4.93
CA GLU A 155 9.18 4.53 4.53
C GLU A 155 9.33 4.70 3.00
N VAL A 156 8.53 3.96 2.20
CA VAL A 156 8.55 4.13 0.74
C VAL A 156 8.00 5.50 0.34
N ALA A 157 6.93 5.98 0.99
CA ALA A 157 6.34 7.29 0.69
C ALA A 157 7.29 8.45 1.03
N GLU A 158 8.01 8.35 2.16
CA GLU A 158 9.03 9.32 2.58
C GLU A 158 10.20 9.37 1.60
N VAL A 159 10.71 8.23 1.14
CA VAL A 159 11.76 8.18 0.11
C VAL A 159 11.28 8.82 -1.19
N MET A 160 10.07 8.48 -1.66
CA MET A 160 9.52 9.10 -2.86
C MET A 160 9.37 10.61 -2.71
N LYS A 161 8.87 11.08 -1.57
CA LYS A 161 8.71 12.51 -1.30
C LYS A 161 10.04 13.25 -1.25
N SER A 162 11.05 12.70 -0.57
CA SER A 162 12.40 13.26 -0.55
C SER A 162 12.94 13.50 -1.96
N VAL A 163 12.80 12.51 -2.85
CA VAL A 163 13.24 12.67 -4.24
C VAL A 163 12.39 13.68 -5.00
N LEU A 164 11.07 13.75 -4.78
CA LEU A 164 10.25 14.78 -5.41
C LEU A 164 10.66 16.19 -4.97
N ASP A 165 10.96 16.37 -3.68
CA ASP A 165 11.40 17.64 -3.11
C ASP A 165 12.75 18.09 -3.69
N GLU A 166 13.70 17.17 -3.92
CA GLU A 166 14.98 17.45 -4.59
C GLU A 166 14.80 18.01 -6.02
N PHE A 167 13.72 17.63 -6.69
CA PHE A 167 13.37 18.10 -8.03
C PHE A 167 12.36 19.27 -8.02
N TYR A 168 12.04 19.81 -6.85
CA TYR A 168 11.03 20.87 -6.66
C TYR A 168 9.64 20.49 -7.21
N VAL A 169 9.30 19.19 -7.18
CA VAL A 169 8.02 18.67 -7.67
C VAL A 169 7.04 18.50 -6.52
N ILE A 170 6.14 19.47 -6.34
CA ILE A 170 5.12 19.42 -5.29
C ILE A 170 3.88 18.67 -5.79
N LYS A 171 3.82 17.36 -5.52
CA LYS A 171 2.71 16.48 -5.95
C LYS A 171 2.29 15.53 -4.84
N LYS A 172 0.98 15.25 -4.80
CA LYS A 172 0.42 14.21 -3.93
C LYS A 172 0.83 12.83 -4.46
N ILE A 173 1.09 11.91 -3.54
CA ILE A 173 1.37 10.50 -3.83
C ILE A 173 0.15 9.67 -3.42
N PHE A 174 -0.29 8.75 -4.27
CA PHE A 174 -1.52 7.97 -4.06
C PHE A 174 -1.19 6.50 -3.89
N PHE A 175 -1.68 5.86 -2.83
CA PHE A 175 -1.51 4.42 -2.63
C PHE A 175 -2.72 3.65 -3.14
N LYS A 176 -2.51 2.81 -4.15
CA LYS A 176 -3.54 1.94 -4.74
C LYS A 176 -3.24 0.48 -4.44
N PRO A 177 -4.14 -0.26 -3.76
CA PRO A 177 -4.01 -1.72 -3.66
C PRO A 177 -4.12 -2.36 -5.05
N ASP A 178 -3.35 -3.41 -5.31
CA ASP A 178 -3.45 -4.12 -6.60
C ASP A 178 -4.82 -4.77 -6.78
N LEU A 179 -5.46 -5.16 -5.67
CA LEU A 179 -6.82 -5.67 -5.65
C LEU A 179 -7.85 -4.72 -6.30
N PHE A 180 -7.65 -3.41 -6.18
CA PHE A 180 -8.50 -2.43 -6.88
C PHE A 180 -8.28 -2.50 -8.40
N THR A 181 -7.06 -2.78 -8.84
CA THR A 181 -6.76 -2.99 -10.27
C THR A 181 -7.44 -4.26 -10.78
N GLU A 182 -7.36 -5.37 -10.02
CA GLU A 182 -8.04 -6.64 -10.35
C GLU A 182 -9.56 -6.50 -10.45
N LYS A 183 -10.15 -5.70 -9.55
CA LYS A 183 -11.60 -5.44 -9.49
C LYS A 183 -12.06 -4.36 -10.47
N GLY A 184 -11.19 -3.85 -11.34
CA GLY A 184 -11.55 -2.83 -12.33
C GLY A 184 -11.84 -1.44 -11.74
N VAL A 185 -11.39 -1.17 -10.52
CA VAL A 185 -11.57 0.12 -9.83
C VAL A 185 -10.55 1.12 -10.39
N TYR A 186 -11.03 1.97 -11.29
CA TYR A 186 -10.25 3.06 -11.89
C TYR A 186 -10.94 4.41 -11.69
N SER A 187 -10.14 5.48 -11.71
CA SER A 187 -10.66 6.85 -11.68
C SER A 187 -11.71 7.05 -12.79
N GLY A 188 -12.83 7.70 -12.46
CA GLY A 188 -13.92 7.97 -13.40
C GLY A 188 -14.81 6.77 -13.75
N LYS A 189 -14.50 5.55 -13.26
CA LYS A 189 -15.33 4.35 -13.49
C LYS A 189 -16.13 3.91 -12.27
N ALA A 190 -15.77 4.36 -11.07
CA ALA A 190 -16.39 3.96 -9.82
C ALA A 190 -16.80 5.15 -8.97
N ASN A 191 -17.85 4.99 -8.15
CA ASN A 191 -18.36 6.01 -7.20
C ASN A 191 -17.49 6.18 -5.93
N HIS A 192 -16.24 5.72 -5.99
CA HIS A 192 -15.26 5.75 -4.91
C HIS A 192 -13.86 5.98 -5.49
N LYS A 193 -12.91 6.39 -4.64
CA LYS A 193 -11.53 6.59 -5.11
C LYS A 193 -10.88 5.24 -5.43
N SER A 194 -9.87 5.29 -6.30
CA SER A 194 -9.08 4.12 -6.69
C SER A 194 -7.81 3.94 -5.87
N TYR A 195 -7.71 4.63 -4.73
CA TYR A 195 -6.60 4.61 -3.79
C TYR A 195 -7.16 4.62 -2.36
N ILE A 196 -6.37 4.10 -1.41
CA ILE A 196 -6.74 4.03 0.02
C ILE A 196 -5.93 5.01 0.89
N TYR A 197 -4.75 5.45 0.42
CA TYR A 197 -3.92 6.44 1.12
C TYR A 197 -3.48 7.58 0.21
N VAL A 198 -3.21 8.73 0.81
CA VAL A 198 -2.67 9.93 0.14
C VAL A 198 -1.58 10.55 1.00
N TYR A 199 -0.40 10.79 0.42
CA TYR A 199 0.71 11.50 1.06
C TYR A 199 0.98 12.85 0.36
#